data_AF-K8E1Q5-F1
#
_entry.id   AF-K8E1Q5-F1
#
_cell.length_a   1.000
_cell.length_b   1.000
_cell.length_c   1.000
_cell.angle_alpha   90.00
_cell.angle_beta   90.00
_cell.angle_gamma   90.00
#
_symmetry.space_group_name_H-M   'P 1'
#
loop_
_entity.id
_entity.type
_entity.pdbx_description
1 polymer ?
#
loop_
_entity_poly.entity_id
_entity_poly.type
_entity_poly.pdbx_seq_one_letter_code
_entity_poly.pdbx_strand_id
1 'polypeptide(L)'
;MYYSYQKRLNQFLKKYSIQLIANPYIHFEGEEHKIRLFLYQFYWEFFQGNEWPFEKVSKLDTHKLTDKIQNDMQDGMGVTQKIQLSYAVAICASRIKSGCYIEKEHSLPFKITNVLLNIFNFYGNVIKTWSHKVPNIENEIVCLWYLSGMFATVSLKDWETADESDANQQAVQLINNLVQNLDFIFKEKNKEQELVCQLLFSIYQEQNYFELVFETNSKELQKQVPSSIFKRINNCVEHLACLMKKDKDNAQSDRLLKRFFDLLLPMIQESLNKVKVKLYTVGTPYDYFLQKKELEMRDKSLMVVENSANEELDLIISDFYLEEEYQVPVFIRSFPSTDNDWELLSNLVSKIKLNLKGVI
;
A
#
# COMPACT_ATOMS: atom_id res chain seq x y z
N MET A 1 -30.97 -25.72 -14.11
CA MET A 1 -30.55 -24.30 -14.21
C MET A 1 -29.83 -23.83 -12.94
N TYR A 2 -30.37 -24.02 -11.73
CA TYR A 2 -29.70 -23.66 -10.47
C TYR A 2 -28.32 -24.35 -10.28
N TYR A 3 -28.24 -25.65 -10.54
CA TYR A 3 -27.00 -26.44 -10.41
C TYR A 3 -25.86 -25.97 -11.34
N SER A 4 -26.18 -25.49 -12.55
CA SER A 4 -25.17 -24.98 -13.48
C SER A 4 -24.60 -23.63 -13.04
N TYR A 5 -25.41 -22.78 -12.40
CA TYR A 5 -24.93 -21.52 -11.81
C TYR A 5 -24.09 -21.76 -10.57
N GLN A 6 -24.52 -22.66 -9.68
CA GLN A 6 -23.73 -23.06 -8.51
C GLN A 6 -22.37 -23.62 -8.93
N LYS A 7 -22.31 -24.45 -9.97
CA LYS A 7 -21.04 -25.00 -10.47
C LYS A 7 -20.10 -23.89 -10.98
N ARG A 8 -20.61 -22.91 -11.74
CA ARG A 8 -19.83 -21.76 -12.20
C ARG A 8 -19.37 -20.87 -11.05
N LEU A 9 -20.24 -20.63 -10.07
CA LEU A 9 -19.88 -19.87 -8.87
C LEU A 9 -18.79 -20.60 -8.06
N ASN A 10 -18.92 -21.92 -7.87
CA ASN A 10 -17.89 -22.71 -7.19
C ASN A 10 -16.56 -22.77 -7.95
N GLN A 11 -16.58 -22.73 -9.29
CA GLN A 11 -15.36 -22.57 -10.08
C GLN A 11 -14.67 -21.23 -9.78
N PHE A 12 -15.43 -20.14 -9.66
CA PHE A 12 -14.90 -18.84 -9.27
C PHE A 12 -14.42 -18.81 -7.81
N LEU A 13 -15.18 -19.39 -6.87
CA LEU A 13 -14.87 -19.40 -5.44
C LEU A 13 -13.64 -20.26 -5.11
N LYS A 14 -13.28 -21.21 -5.97
CA LYS A 14 -12.11 -22.08 -5.80
C LYS A 14 -10.81 -21.28 -5.59
N LYS A 15 -10.67 -20.11 -6.20
CA LYS A 15 -9.47 -19.23 -6.03
C LYS A 15 -9.32 -18.67 -4.62
N TYR A 16 -10.40 -18.67 -3.85
CA TYR A 16 -10.41 -18.27 -2.43
C TYR A 16 -10.38 -19.49 -1.50
N SER A 17 -10.31 -20.71 -2.03
CA SER A 17 -10.51 -21.95 -1.27
C SER A 17 -11.86 -21.99 -0.55
N ILE A 18 -12.91 -21.43 -1.18
CA ILE A 18 -14.29 -21.41 -0.67
C ILE A 18 -15.19 -22.18 -1.63
N GLN A 19 -16.28 -22.74 -1.11
CA GLN A 19 -17.35 -23.36 -1.88
C GLN A 19 -18.72 -22.90 -1.38
N LEU A 20 -19.70 -22.84 -2.29
CA LEU A 20 -21.10 -22.69 -1.96
C LEU A 20 -21.77 -24.07 -1.99
N ILE A 21 -22.25 -24.52 -0.84
CA ILE A 21 -23.02 -25.75 -0.65
C ILE A 21 -24.50 -25.39 -0.61
N ALA A 22 -25.34 -26.19 -1.25
CA ALA A 22 -26.78 -25.93 -1.37
C ALA A 22 -27.67 -26.90 -0.58
N ASN A 23 -27.11 -28.00 -0.07
CA ASN A 23 -27.85 -29.07 0.60
C ASN A 23 -27.18 -29.36 1.96
N PRO A 24 -27.93 -29.39 3.08
CA PRO A 24 -29.38 -29.19 3.24
C PRO A 24 -29.87 -27.74 3.17
N TYR A 25 -28.98 -26.76 3.24
CA TYR A 25 -29.28 -25.34 3.08
C TYR A 25 -28.11 -24.62 2.41
N ILE A 26 -28.38 -23.45 1.83
CA ILE A 26 -27.36 -22.67 1.13
C ILE A 26 -26.40 -22.04 2.13
N HIS A 27 -25.12 -22.41 2.06
CA HIS A 27 -24.07 -21.85 2.92
C HIS A 27 -22.70 -21.89 2.24
N PHE A 28 -21.80 -21.05 2.72
CA PHE A 28 -20.38 -21.11 2.34
C PHE A 28 -19.66 -22.13 3.23
N GLU A 29 -18.78 -22.91 2.60
CA GLU A 29 -17.84 -23.83 3.23
C GLU A 29 -16.41 -23.46 2.85
N GLY A 30 -15.50 -23.51 3.81
CA GLY A 30 -14.11 -23.05 3.68
C GLY A 30 -13.61 -22.42 4.98
N GLU A 31 -12.37 -21.93 4.99
CA GLU A 31 -11.84 -21.22 6.15
C GLU A 31 -12.60 -19.89 6.36
N GLU A 32 -13.17 -19.70 7.55
CA GLU A 32 -14.11 -18.61 7.83
C GLU A 32 -13.51 -17.21 7.58
N HIS A 33 -12.22 -16.99 7.87
CA HIS A 33 -11.56 -15.72 7.58
C HIS A 33 -11.49 -15.42 6.06
N LYS A 34 -11.32 -16.45 5.21
CA LYS A 34 -11.36 -16.32 3.75
C LYS A 34 -12.77 -16.01 3.27
N ILE A 35 -13.79 -16.67 3.85
CA ILE A 35 -15.20 -16.40 3.57
C ILE A 35 -15.54 -14.93 3.87
N ARG A 36 -15.13 -14.42 5.04
CA ARG A 36 -15.39 -13.04 5.44
C ARG A 36 -14.71 -12.03 4.51
N LEU A 37 -13.47 -12.28 4.11
CA LEU A 37 -12.79 -11.43 3.14
C LEU A 37 -13.47 -11.47 1.75
N PHE A 38 -13.85 -12.65 1.27
CA PHE A 38 -14.58 -12.78 0.01
C PHE A 38 -15.90 -12.01 0.07
N LEU A 39 -16.67 -12.15 1.15
CA LEU A 39 -17.90 -11.41 1.36
C LEU A 39 -17.65 -9.90 1.36
N TYR A 40 -16.59 -9.44 2.02
CA TYR A 40 -16.22 -8.02 2.01
C TYR A 40 -15.97 -7.54 0.58
N GLN A 41 -15.11 -8.24 -0.17
CA GLN A 41 -14.81 -7.88 -1.56
C GLN A 41 -16.07 -7.87 -2.43
N PHE A 42 -16.93 -8.88 -2.27
CA PHE A 42 -18.19 -8.98 -2.98
C PHE A 42 -19.12 -7.79 -2.65
N TYR A 43 -19.42 -7.56 -1.38
CA TYR A 43 -20.29 -6.47 -0.97
C TYR A 43 -19.73 -5.09 -1.35
N TRP A 44 -18.42 -4.90 -1.25
CA TRP A 44 -17.80 -3.64 -1.62
C TRP A 44 -17.89 -3.37 -3.12
N GLU A 45 -17.63 -4.37 -3.96
CA GLU A 45 -17.69 -4.24 -5.42
C GLU A 45 -19.10 -3.84 -5.91
N PHE A 46 -20.14 -4.44 -5.34
CA PHE A 46 -21.51 -4.21 -5.79
C PHE A 46 -22.15 -2.95 -5.19
N PHE A 47 -21.94 -2.69 -3.90
CA PHE A 47 -22.68 -1.62 -3.21
C PHE A 47 -21.85 -0.35 -3.04
N GLN A 48 -20.51 -0.44 -2.99
CA GLN A 48 -19.59 0.69 -2.85
C GLN A 48 -19.95 1.66 -1.71
N GLY A 49 -20.61 1.17 -0.65
CA GLY A 49 -21.07 1.97 0.47
C GLY A 49 -22.41 2.72 0.28
N ASN A 50 -23.01 2.66 -0.91
CA ASN A 50 -24.24 3.39 -1.25
C ASN A 50 -25.48 2.77 -0.59
N GLU A 51 -25.47 1.45 -0.37
CA GLU A 51 -26.57 0.71 0.26
C GLU A 51 -26.13 0.08 1.57
N TRP A 52 -27.04 -0.58 2.29
CA TRP A 52 -26.69 -1.34 3.50
C TRP A 52 -27.34 -2.72 3.44
N PRO A 53 -26.62 -3.73 2.90
CA PRO A 53 -27.21 -5.03 2.58
C PRO A 53 -27.32 -5.97 3.79
N PHE A 54 -27.23 -5.45 5.02
CA PHE A 54 -27.21 -6.26 6.24
C PHE A 54 -28.49 -6.05 7.06
N GLU A 55 -29.52 -6.85 6.78
CA GLU A 55 -30.82 -6.74 7.47
C GLU A 55 -30.72 -6.98 8.99
N LYS A 56 -29.84 -7.90 9.40
CA LYS A 56 -29.68 -8.33 10.80
C LYS A 56 -28.62 -7.54 11.58
N VAL A 57 -28.03 -6.52 10.95
CA VAL A 57 -26.97 -5.71 11.54
C VAL A 57 -27.28 -4.24 11.32
N SER A 58 -27.47 -3.49 12.41
CA SER A 58 -27.80 -2.08 12.40
C SER A 58 -26.65 -1.24 11.83
N LYS A 59 -26.90 -0.50 10.74
CA LYS A 59 -25.93 0.44 10.15
C LYS A 59 -25.44 1.46 11.17
N LEU A 60 -26.37 2.03 11.94
CA LEU A 60 -26.06 3.06 12.93
C LEU A 60 -25.12 2.53 14.02
N ASP A 61 -25.40 1.34 14.53
CA ASP A 61 -24.59 0.77 15.61
C ASP A 61 -23.23 0.31 15.09
N THR A 62 -23.17 -0.22 13.87
CA THR A 62 -21.91 -0.54 13.21
C THR A 62 -21.06 0.70 12.94
N HIS A 63 -21.64 1.81 12.48
CA HIS A 63 -20.90 3.06 12.28
C HIS A 63 -20.33 3.60 13.60
N LYS A 64 -21.15 3.65 14.67
CA LYS A 64 -20.67 4.07 16.00
C LYS A 64 -19.52 3.20 16.50
N LEU A 65 -19.62 1.90 16.25
CA LEU A 65 -18.57 0.96 16.58
C LEU A 65 -17.29 1.23 15.77
N THR A 66 -17.41 1.43 14.47
CA THR A 66 -16.29 1.78 13.58
C THR A 66 -15.62 3.08 14.01
N ASP A 67 -16.38 4.13 14.35
CA ASP A 67 -15.83 5.38 14.85
C ASP A 67 -15.01 5.17 16.13
N LYS A 68 -15.47 4.27 17.00
CA LYS A 68 -14.72 3.91 18.21
C LYS A 68 -13.45 3.14 17.90
N ILE A 69 -13.50 2.16 16.98
CA ILE A 69 -12.31 1.44 16.49
C ILE A 69 -11.26 2.44 15.98
N GLN A 70 -11.67 3.40 15.15
CA GLN A 70 -10.77 4.41 14.61
C GLN A 70 -10.12 5.27 15.71
N ASN A 71 -10.92 5.78 16.65
CA ASN A 71 -10.41 6.62 17.73
C ASN A 71 -9.39 5.85 18.59
N ASP A 72 -9.65 4.57 18.87
CA ASP A 72 -8.77 3.71 19.64
C ASP A 72 -7.48 3.35 18.88
N MET A 73 -7.56 3.23 17.55
CA MET A 73 -6.38 3.05 16.67
C MET A 73 -5.61 4.36 16.41
N GLN A 74 -6.07 5.49 16.95
CA GLN A 74 -5.53 6.84 16.69
C GLN A 74 -5.40 7.16 15.20
N ASP A 75 -6.28 6.59 14.38
CA ASP A 75 -6.13 6.63 12.93
C ASP A 75 -6.95 7.76 12.30
N GLY A 76 -6.35 8.41 11.30
CA GLY A 76 -6.94 9.51 10.53
C GLY A 76 -7.83 9.05 9.37
N MET A 77 -8.52 7.90 9.51
CA MET A 77 -9.32 7.32 8.42
C MET A 77 -10.30 8.33 7.81
N GLY A 78 -10.29 8.39 6.47
CA GLY A 78 -11.26 9.14 5.68
C GLY A 78 -12.64 8.50 5.68
N VAL A 79 -13.63 9.22 5.15
CA VAL A 79 -15.05 8.76 5.12
C VAL A 79 -15.20 7.42 4.41
N THR A 80 -14.53 7.22 3.27
CA THR A 80 -14.60 5.96 2.52
C THR A 80 -14.04 4.78 3.32
N GLN A 81 -12.89 4.97 3.98
CA GLN A 81 -12.27 3.92 4.80
C GLN A 81 -13.15 3.53 5.99
N LYS A 82 -13.80 4.51 6.64
CA LYS A 82 -14.80 4.23 7.69
C LYS A 82 -15.94 3.35 7.16
N ILE A 83 -16.48 3.67 5.99
CA ILE A 83 -17.57 2.87 5.40
C ILE A 83 -17.09 1.46 5.05
N GLN A 84 -15.89 1.31 4.50
CA GLN A 84 -15.28 0.00 4.23
C GLN A 84 -15.10 -0.83 5.50
N LEU A 85 -14.57 -0.23 6.56
CA LEU A 85 -14.45 -0.87 7.87
C LEU A 85 -15.81 -1.26 8.44
N SER A 86 -16.83 -0.40 8.32
CA SER A 86 -18.20 -0.73 8.73
C SER A 86 -18.75 -1.95 8.00
N TYR A 87 -18.46 -2.12 6.71
CA TYR A 87 -18.84 -3.34 5.98
C TYR A 87 -18.14 -4.58 6.53
N ALA A 88 -16.82 -4.51 6.76
CA ALA A 88 -16.06 -5.63 7.33
C ALA A 88 -16.59 -6.02 8.73
N VAL A 89 -16.85 -5.03 9.59
CA VAL A 89 -17.45 -5.22 10.91
C VAL A 89 -18.85 -5.86 10.81
N ALA A 90 -19.69 -5.38 9.89
CA ALA A 90 -21.03 -5.92 9.70
C ALA A 90 -21.02 -7.38 9.22
N ILE A 91 -20.07 -7.74 8.36
CA ILE A 91 -19.86 -9.12 7.92
C ILE A 91 -19.47 -10.00 9.11
N CYS A 92 -18.47 -9.61 9.89
CA CYS A 92 -18.08 -10.34 11.11
C CYS A 92 -19.27 -10.52 12.05
N ALA A 93 -20.01 -9.45 12.35
CA ALA A 93 -21.19 -9.50 13.19
C ALA A 93 -22.26 -10.46 12.64
N SER A 94 -22.53 -10.41 11.33
CA SER A 94 -23.52 -11.29 10.68
C SER A 94 -23.10 -12.77 10.73
N ARG A 95 -21.82 -13.07 10.51
CA ARG A 95 -21.29 -14.44 10.55
C ARG A 95 -21.31 -15.01 11.97
N ILE A 96 -20.84 -14.24 12.95
CA ILE A 96 -20.85 -14.60 14.37
C ILE A 96 -22.28 -14.83 14.87
N LYS A 97 -23.24 -13.94 14.54
CA LYS A 97 -24.66 -14.11 14.87
C LYS A 97 -25.29 -15.35 14.23
N SER A 98 -24.72 -15.84 13.12
CA SER A 98 -25.16 -17.05 12.43
C SER A 98 -24.46 -18.32 12.93
N GLY A 99 -23.58 -18.21 13.93
CA GLY A 99 -22.82 -19.34 14.47
C GLY A 99 -21.62 -19.76 13.61
N CYS A 100 -21.19 -18.93 12.66
CA CYS A 100 -20.02 -19.20 11.82
C CYS A 100 -18.77 -18.56 12.44
N TYR A 101 -17.95 -19.38 13.09
CA TYR A 101 -16.79 -18.96 13.87
C TYR A 101 -15.46 -19.34 13.20
N ILE A 102 -14.40 -18.66 13.60
CA ILE A 102 -13.03 -19.00 13.19
C ILE A 102 -12.47 -20.09 14.11
N GLU A 103 -12.44 -21.31 13.59
CA GLU A 103 -12.02 -22.50 14.35
C GLU A 103 -10.51 -22.60 14.51
N LYS A 104 -9.76 -22.24 13.46
CA LYS A 104 -8.30 -22.42 13.42
C LYS A 104 -7.59 -21.32 14.19
N GLU A 105 -6.69 -21.71 15.08
CA GLU A 105 -5.80 -20.77 15.75
C GLU A 105 -4.90 -20.08 14.73
N HIS A 106 -5.02 -18.77 14.66
CA HIS A 106 -4.14 -17.94 13.85
C HIS A 106 -3.10 -17.35 14.78
N SER A 107 -1.83 -17.70 14.57
CA SER A 107 -0.74 -17.06 15.29
C SER A 107 -0.80 -15.56 15.06
N LEU A 108 -0.93 -14.80 16.13
CA LEU A 108 -0.62 -13.38 16.08
C LEU A 108 0.82 -13.25 15.63
N PRO A 109 1.11 -12.44 14.62
CA PRO A 109 2.47 -12.34 14.12
C PRO A 109 3.29 -11.39 15.02
N PHE A 110 2.82 -11.12 16.24
CA PHE A 110 3.44 -10.24 17.21
C PHE A 110 3.04 -10.66 18.63
N LYS A 111 3.91 -10.35 19.59
CA LYS A 111 3.55 -10.41 21.01
C LYS A 111 2.62 -9.24 21.33
N ILE A 112 1.51 -9.53 22.02
CA ILE A 112 0.57 -8.49 22.46
C ILE A 112 1.29 -7.60 23.49
N THR A 113 1.60 -6.36 23.09
CA THR A 113 2.10 -5.33 24.00
C THR A 113 0.95 -4.76 24.82
N ASN A 114 1.26 -4.01 25.90
CA ASN A 114 0.22 -3.34 26.70
C ASN A 114 -0.66 -2.37 25.89
N VAL A 115 -0.11 -1.76 24.82
CA VAL A 115 -0.85 -0.87 23.91
C VAL A 115 -1.88 -1.67 23.10
N LEU A 116 -1.45 -2.80 22.52
CA LEU A 116 -2.32 -3.66 21.72
C LEU A 116 -3.36 -4.39 22.56
N LEU A 117 -3.08 -4.63 23.85
CA LEU A 117 -4.00 -5.25 24.79
C LEU A 117 -5.32 -4.46 24.91
N ASN A 118 -5.27 -3.13 24.93
CA ASN A 118 -6.48 -2.31 25.03
C ASN A 118 -7.37 -2.45 23.80
N ILE A 119 -6.76 -2.43 22.60
CA ILE A 119 -7.48 -2.60 21.34
C ILE A 119 -8.09 -4.01 21.26
N PHE A 120 -7.34 -5.02 21.67
CA PHE A 120 -7.80 -6.41 21.66
C PHE A 120 -8.93 -6.65 22.66
N ASN A 121 -8.83 -6.08 23.86
CA ASN A 121 -9.89 -6.09 24.86
C ASN A 121 -11.15 -5.41 24.32
N PHE A 122 -10.99 -4.29 23.61
CA PHE A 122 -12.10 -3.60 22.98
C PHE A 122 -12.77 -4.49 21.91
N TYR A 123 -12.02 -5.08 20.98
CA TYR A 123 -12.57 -6.04 20.02
C TYR A 123 -13.28 -7.21 20.69
N GLY A 124 -12.71 -7.77 21.76
CA GLY A 124 -13.35 -8.83 22.54
C GLY A 124 -14.69 -8.39 23.13
N ASN A 125 -14.77 -7.18 23.68
CA ASN A 125 -16.03 -6.63 24.20
C ASN A 125 -17.07 -6.44 23.10
N VAL A 126 -16.65 -5.99 21.92
CA VAL A 126 -17.49 -5.81 20.74
C VAL A 126 -18.05 -7.15 20.28
N ILE A 127 -17.21 -8.16 20.11
CA ILE A 127 -17.61 -9.50 19.69
C ILE A 127 -18.62 -10.11 20.68
N LYS A 128 -18.42 -9.90 21.99
CA LYS A 128 -19.36 -10.34 23.04
C LYS A 128 -20.74 -9.68 22.93
N THR A 129 -20.87 -8.51 22.29
CA THR A 129 -22.19 -7.91 22.02
C THR A 129 -22.95 -8.63 20.90
N TRP A 130 -22.25 -9.36 20.03
CA TRP A 130 -22.85 -10.08 18.91
C TRP A 130 -23.24 -11.50 19.28
N SER A 131 -22.45 -12.16 20.13
CA SER A 131 -22.75 -13.49 20.67
C SER A 131 -22.04 -13.71 21.99
N HIS A 132 -22.76 -14.25 22.98
CA HIS A 132 -22.19 -14.58 24.30
C HIS A 132 -21.45 -15.93 24.33
N LYS A 133 -21.55 -16.74 23.27
CA LYS A 133 -20.99 -18.10 23.21
C LYS A 133 -20.07 -18.26 22.00
N VAL A 134 -19.10 -17.36 21.85
CA VAL A 134 -18.05 -17.46 20.83
C VAL A 134 -16.99 -18.45 21.34
N PRO A 135 -16.80 -19.62 20.70
CA PRO A 135 -15.92 -20.67 21.24
C PRO A 135 -14.44 -20.26 21.32
N ASN A 136 -13.95 -19.52 20.33
CA ASN A 136 -12.57 -19.02 20.28
C ASN A 136 -12.57 -17.52 19.94
N ILE A 137 -12.78 -16.69 20.96
CA ILE A 137 -12.89 -15.24 20.78
C ILE A 137 -11.57 -14.60 20.33
N GLU A 138 -10.43 -15.21 20.66
CA GLU A 138 -9.11 -14.69 20.29
C GLU A 138 -8.94 -14.72 18.76
N ASN A 139 -9.33 -15.81 18.10
CA ASN A 139 -9.33 -15.89 16.65
C ASN A 139 -10.22 -14.84 15.98
N GLU A 140 -11.37 -14.55 16.60
CA GLU A 140 -12.28 -13.52 16.12
C GLU A 140 -11.68 -12.11 16.24
N ILE A 141 -11.00 -11.84 17.36
CA ILE A 141 -10.24 -10.61 17.60
C ILE A 141 -9.14 -10.45 16.55
N VAL A 142 -8.37 -11.52 16.29
CA VAL A 142 -7.29 -11.51 15.28
C VAL A 142 -7.85 -11.20 13.90
N CYS A 143 -8.93 -11.86 13.49
CA CYS A 143 -9.55 -11.61 12.19
C CYS A 143 -10.04 -10.17 12.05
N LEU A 144 -10.73 -9.65 13.07
CA LEU A 144 -11.22 -8.29 13.06
C LEU A 144 -10.07 -7.28 13.03
N TRP A 145 -8.95 -7.56 13.72
CA TRP A 145 -7.73 -6.77 13.64
C TRP A 145 -7.17 -6.72 12.22
N TYR A 146 -7.01 -7.86 11.55
CA TYR A 146 -6.52 -7.89 10.16
C TYR A 146 -7.46 -7.21 9.17
N LEU A 147 -8.76 -7.43 9.30
CA LEU A 147 -9.76 -6.74 8.46
C LEU A 147 -9.74 -5.23 8.71
N SER A 148 -9.52 -4.79 9.96
CA SER A 148 -9.40 -3.36 10.27
C SER A 148 -8.12 -2.77 9.71
N GLY A 149 -7.00 -3.50 9.79
CA GLY A 149 -5.70 -3.12 9.21
C GLY A 149 -5.69 -3.03 7.67
N MET A 150 -6.70 -3.57 6.97
CA MET A 150 -6.89 -3.32 5.54
C MET A 150 -7.23 -1.86 5.22
N PHE A 151 -7.80 -1.16 6.21
CA PHE A 151 -8.28 0.22 6.09
C PHE A 151 -7.50 1.16 7.01
N ALA A 152 -6.90 0.61 8.07
CA ALA A 152 -6.15 1.32 9.09
C ALA A 152 -4.65 1.18 8.91
N THR A 153 -3.90 2.28 9.07
CA THR A 153 -2.44 2.20 9.19
C THR A 153 -2.05 1.98 10.65
N VAL A 154 -1.43 0.85 10.95
CA VAL A 154 -0.86 0.61 12.29
C VAL A 154 0.57 1.14 12.31
N SER A 155 0.92 1.89 13.35
CA SER A 155 2.28 2.42 13.53
C SER A 155 3.30 1.31 13.65
N LEU A 156 4.32 1.30 12.79
CA LEU A 156 5.43 0.32 12.83
C LEU A 156 6.21 0.35 14.15
N LYS A 157 6.27 1.48 14.84
CA LYS A 157 6.96 1.62 16.14
C LYS A 157 6.37 0.69 17.20
N ASP A 158 5.07 0.42 17.14
CA ASP A 158 4.43 -0.50 18.08
C ASP A 158 4.89 -1.96 17.82
N TRP A 159 5.31 -2.27 16.59
CA TRP A 159 5.76 -3.60 16.17
C TRP A 159 7.25 -3.85 16.43
N GLU A 160 8.09 -2.82 16.35
CA GLU A 160 9.53 -2.92 16.65
C GLU A 160 9.82 -3.38 18.08
N THR A 161 8.84 -3.23 18.99
CA THR A 161 8.96 -3.68 20.39
C THR A 161 8.67 -5.18 20.60
N ALA A 162 8.25 -5.92 19.57
CA ALA A 162 8.12 -7.38 19.61
C ALA A 162 9.51 -8.07 19.55
N ASP A 163 9.60 -9.41 19.67
CA ASP A 163 10.85 -10.17 19.78
C ASP A 163 11.79 -10.03 18.54
N GLU A 164 13.11 -9.88 18.75
CA GLU A 164 14.12 -9.69 17.67
C GLU A 164 14.24 -10.86 16.69
N SER A 165 13.80 -12.05 17.10
CA SER A 165 13.87 -13.27 16.30
C SER A 165 12.66 -13.49 15.38
N ASP A 166 11.68 -12.59 15.38
CA ASP A 166 10.39 -12.75 14.70
C ASP A 166 10.49 -12.49 13.18
N ALA A 167 9.77 -13.30 12.39
CA ALA A 167 9.63 -13.13 10.95
C ALA A 167 9.08 -11.73 10.61
N ASN A 168 8.27 -11.16 11.49
CA ASN A 168 7.75 -9.82 11.33
C ASN A 168 8.80 -8.73 11.44
N GLN A 169 9.76 -8.83 12.36
CA GLN A 169 10.85 -7.87 12.41
C GLN A 169 11.72 -7.92 11.16
N GLN A 170 12.00 -9.12 10.65
CA GLN A 170 12.71 -9.30 9.38
C GLN A 170 11.93 -8.65 8.22
N ALA A 171 10.60 -8.81 8.21
CA ALA A 171 9.75 -8.15 7.22
C ALA A 171 9.80 -6.62 7.32
N VAL A 172 9.76 -6.06 8.53
CA VAL A 172 9.92 -4.61 8.78
C VAL A 172 11.28 -4.12 8.27
N GLN A 173 12.36 -4.83 8.56
CA GLN A 173 13.71 -4.49 8.07
C GLN A 173 13.79 -4.52 6.54
N LEU A 174 13.23 -5.55 5.89
CA LEU A 174 13.19 -5.64 4.43
C LEU A 174 12.42 -4.48 3.79
N ILE A 175 11.29 -4.09 4.38
CA ILE A 175 10.46 -2.99 3.90
C ILE A 175 11.15 -1.64 4.12
N ASN A 176 11.72 -1.42 5.30
CA ASN A 176 12.50 -0.22 5.60
C ASN A 176 13.68 -0.07 4.63
N ASN A 177 14.41 -1.15 4.37
CA ASN A 177 15.50 -1.16 3.39
C ASN A 177 15.00 -0.87 1.98
N LEU A 178 13.85 -1.41 1.56
CA LEU A 178 13.26 -1.10 0.25
C LEU A 178 12.93 0.40 0.14
N VAL A 179 12.26 0.95 1.15
CA VAL A 179 11.85 2.37 1.18
C VAL A 179 13.06 3.30 1.19
N GLN A 180 14.11 2.98 1.96
CA GLN A 180 15.38 3.72 1.93
C GLN A 180 16.06 3.64 0.55
N ASN A 181 16.06 2.47 -0.09
CA ASN A 181 16.60 2.31 -1.45
C ASN A 181 15.78 3.03 -2.53
N LEU A 182 14.55 3.44 -2.20
CA LEU A 182 13.67 4.24 -3.04
C LEU A 182 13.52 5.68 -2.50
N ASP A 183 14.46 6.19 -1.69
CA ASP A 183 14.38 7.54 -1.07
C ASP A 183 14.03 8.66 -2.08
N PHE A 184 14.45 8.49 -3.34
CA PHE A 184 14.17 9.45 -4.42
C PHE A 184 12.68 9.64 -4.76
N ILE A 185 11.78 8.72 -4.35
CA ILE A 185 10.35 8.84 -4.66
C ILE A 185 9.58 9.75 -3.71
N PHE A 186 10.21 10.22 -2.62
CA PHE A 186 9.56 10.94 -1.53
C PHE A 186 9.86 12.45 -1.59
N LYS A 187 8.85 13.27 -1.35
CA LYS A 187 8.95 14.74 -1.25
C LYS A 187 9.26 15.18 0.17
N GLU A 188 8.49 14.70 1.13
CA GLU A 188 8.70 14.94 2.56
C GLU A 188 9.41 13.72 3.18
N LYS A 189 10.74 13.78 3.20
CA LYS A 189 11.59 12.75 3.79
C LYS A 189 11.19 12.50 5.26
N ASN A 190 11.30 11.25 5.71
CA ASN A 190 10.82 10.73 6.99
C ASN A 190 9.30 10.53 7.10
N LYS A 191 8.47 11.55 6.84
CA LYS A 191 7.01 11.44 7.07
C LYS A 191 6.33 10.54 6.04
N GLU A 192 6.57 10.76 4.74
CA GLU A 192 6.00 9.91 3.69
C GLU A 192 6.61 8.50 3.73
N GLN A 193 7.89 8.40 4.10
CA GLN A 193 8.58 7.11 4.25
C GLN A 193 7.98 6.26 5.36
N GLU A 194 7.75 6.85 6.54
CA GLU A 194 7.12 6.15 7.66
C GLU A 194 5.73 5.63 7.27
N LEU A 195 4.92 6.46 6.59
CA LEU A 195 3.60 6.06 6.11
C LEU A 195 3.68 4.93 5.07
N VAL A 196 4.59 5.01 4.10
CA VAL A 196 4.73 3.97 3.07
C VAL A 196 5.24 2.67 3.66
N CYS A 197 6.18 2.71 4.62
CA CYS A 197 6.59 1.52 5.35
C CYS A 197 5.40 0.86 6.06
N GLN A 198 4.57 1.64 6.74
CA GLN A 198 3.36 1.14 7.42
C GLN A 198 2.39 0.48 6.43
N LEU A 199 2.13 1.12 5.30
CA LEU A 199 1.22 0.60 4.27
C LEU A 199 1.74 -0.69 3.62
N LEU A 200 3.03 -0.75 3.27
CA LEU A 200 3.66 -1.95 2.70
C LEU A 200 3.63 -3.11 3.71
N PHE A 201 3.84 -2.82 4.99
CA PHE A 201 3.77 -3.83 6.03
C PHE A 201 2.33 -4.34 6.23
N SER A 202 1.32 -3.45 6.24
CA SER A 202 -0.08 -3.86 6.25
C SER A 202 -0.41 -4.77 5.06
N ILE A 203 0.05 -4.44 3.84
CA ILE A 203 -0.12 -5.29 2.65
C ILE A 203 0.47 -6.68 2.85
N TYR A 204 1.69 -6.76 3.39
CA TYR A 204 2.36 -8.03 3.70
C TYR A 204 1.55 -8.87 4.72
N GLN A 205 1.08 -8.23 5.79
CA GLN A 205 0.29 -8.87 6.84
C GLN A 205 -1.04 -9.42 6.32
N GLU A 206 -1.76 -8.63 5.52
CA GLU A 206 -2.99 -9.06 4.86
C GLU A 206 -2.75 -10.29 3.98
N GLN A 207 -1.69 -10.28 3.17
CA GLN A 207 -1.38 -11.40 2.30
C GLN A 207 -1.06 -12.67 3.11
N ASN A 208 -0.33 -12.53 4.22
CA ASN A 208 0.06 -13.65 5.09
C ASN A 208 -1.14 -14.28 5.81
N TYR A 209 -2.09 -13.45 6.24
CA TYR A 209 -3.27 -13.90 6.96
C TYR A 209 -4.32 -14.53 6.04
N PHE A 210 -4.64 -13.88 4.91
CA PHE A 210 -5.75 -14.30 4.05
C PHE A 210 -5.36 -15.27 2.93
N GLU A 211 -4.06 -15.46 2.68
CA GLU A 211 -3.52 -16.39 1.67
C GLU A 211 -4.13 -16.20 0.27
N LEU A 212 -4.29 -14.95 -0.16
CA LEU A 212 -5.03 -14.63 -1.38
C LEU A 212 -4.33 -15.12 -2.65
N VAL A 213 -4.93 -16.06 -3.38
CA VAL A 213 -4.40 -16.58 -4.65
C VAL A 213 -5.06 -15.85 -5.84
N PHE A 214 -4.28 -15.04 -6.56
CA PHE A 214 -4.74 -14.36 -7.78
C PHE A 214 -3.64 -14.37 -8.83
N GLU A 215 -4.02 -14.59 -10.08
CA GLU A 215 -3.11 -14.48 -11.22
C GLU A 215 -2.69 -13.00 -11.40
N THR A 216 -1.39 -12.74 -11.35
CA THR A 216 -0.80 -11.44 -11.75
C THR A 216 0.17 -11.68 -12.89
N ASN A 217 0.09 -10.85 -13.93
CA ASN A 217 1.07 -10.87 -15.02
C ASN A 217 2.28 -10.00 -14.66
N SER A 218 3.26 -10.55 -13.96
CA SER A 218 4.49 -9.83 -13.55
C SER A 218 5.23 -9.17 -14.71
N LYS A 219 5.11 -9.72 -15.94
CA LYS A 219 5.67 -9.13 -17.17
C LYS A 219 5.06 -7.79 -17.55
N GLU A 220 3.81 -7.51 -17.18
CA GLU A 220 3.18 -6.21 -17.41
C GLU A 220 3.67 -5.17 -16.40
N LEU A 221 3.91 -5.57 -15.15
CA LEU A 221 4.47 -4.69 -14.12
C LEU A 221 5.90 -4.29 -14.47
N GLN A 222 6.70 -5.22 -14.97
CA GLN A 222 8.08 -4.97 -15.38
C GLN A 222 8.20 -3.89 -16.47
N LYS A 223 7.20 -3.74 -17.35
CA LYS A 223 7.21 -2.72 -18.42
C LYS A 223 6.89 -1.31 -17.94
N GLN A 224 6.38 -1.15 -16.71
CA GLN A 224 5.90 0.13 -16.20
C GLN A 224 6.97 0.92 -15.45
N VAL A 225 8.07 0.28 -15.08
CA VAL A 225 9.20 0.90 -14.36
C VAL A 225 10.54 0.43 -14.92
N PRO A 226 11.62 1.19 -14.71
CA PRO A 226 12.98 0.74 -14.98
C PRO A 226 13.32 -0.63 -14.37
N SER A 227 14.14 -1.39 -15.09
CA SER A 227 14.52 -2.76 -14.71
C SER A 227 15.20 -2.85 -13.34
N SER A 228 15.96 -1.83 -12.96
CA SER A 228 16.65 -1.71 -11.66
C SER A 228 15.66 -1.54 -10.50
N ILE A 229 14.65 -0.69 -10.67
CA ILE A 229 13.58 -0.45 -9.68
C ILE A 229 12.74 -1.71 -9.53
N PHE A 230 12.34 -2.33 -10.65
CA PHE A 230 11.59 -3.59 -10.62
C PHE A 230 12.31 -4.67 -9.83
N LYS A 231 13.61 -4.87 -10.08
CA LYS A 231 14.43 -5.86 -9.35
C LYS A 231 14.46 -5.59 -7.84
N ARG A 232 14.58 -4.33 -7.41
CA ARG A 232 14.59 -3.98 -5.97
C ARG A 232 13.28 -4.36 -5.29
N ILE A 233 12.14 -4.00 -5.90
CA ILE A 233 10.82 -4.32 -5.37
C ILE A 233 10.60 -5.85 -5.38
N ASN A 234 10.91 -6.51 -6.50
CA ASN A 234 10.73 -7.95 -6.65
C ASN A 234 11.55 -8.75 -5.63
N ASN A 235 12.82 -8.40 -5.43
CA ASN A 235 13.67 -9.09 -4.44
C ASN A 235 13.14 -8.93 -3.01
N CYS A 236 12.66 -7.74 -2.65
CA CYS A 236 12.01 -7.52 -1.35
C CYS A 236 10.78 -8.43 -1.19
N VAL A 237 9.91 -8.47 -2.21
CA VAL A 237 8.70 -9.28 -2.22
C VAL A 237 8.99 -10.78 -2.15
N GLU A 238 9.99 -11.28 -2.89
CA GLU A 238 10.41 -12.69 -2.85
C GLU A 238 10.93 -13.08 -1.46
N HIS A 239 11.69 -12.21 -0.80
CA HIS A 239 12.15 -12.44 0.56
C HIS A 239 10.99 -12.43 1.56
N LEU A 240 10.06 -11.48 1.44
CA LEU A 240 8.85 -11.43 2.25
C LEU A 240 8.00 -12.71 2.07
N ALA A 241 7.83 -13.17 0.83
CA ALA A 241 7.11 -14.41 0.54
C ALA A 241 7.76 -15.63 1.21
N CYS A 242 9.10 -15.68 1.30
CA CYS A 242 9.80 -16.74 2.01
C CYS A 242 9.54 -16.71 3.53
N LEU A 243 9.36 -15.53 4.13
CA LEU A 243 9.06 -15.38 5.57
C LEU A 243 7.66 -15.89 5.95
N MET A 244 6.73 -15.94 4.99
CA MET A 244 5.35 -16.41 5.19
C MET A 244 5.27 -17.94 5.45
N LYS A 245 6.37 -18.70 5.33
CA LYS A 245 6.50 -20.14 5.66
C LYS A 245 5.39 -21.05 5.10
N LYS A 246 4.79 -20.67 3.97
CA LYS A 246 3.82 -21.48 3.22
C LYS A 246 4.36 -21.68 1.82
N ASP A 247 3.96 -22.78 1.19
CA ASP A 247 4.56 -23.36 -0.03
C ASP A 247 5.07 -22.32 -1.04
N LYS A 248 6.18 -22.67 -1.72
CA LYS A 248 6.86 -21.92 -2.78
C LYS A 248 5.99 -21.73 -4.04
N ASP A 249 4.72 -21.44 -3.89
CA ASP A 249 3.83 -21.11 -4.99
C ASP A 249 4.05 -19.65 -5.40
N ASN A 250 4.58 -19.47 -6.61
CA ASN A 250 4.82 -18.17 -7.25
C ASN A 250 3.59 -17.24 -7.24
N ALA A 251 2.38 -17.79 -7.09
CA ALA A 251 1.13 -17.02 -7.06
C ALA A 251 1.01 -16.06 -5.86
N GLN A 252 1.59 -16.39 -4.70
CA GLN A 252 1.54 -15.52 -3.51
C GLN A 252 2.48 -14.31 -3.67
N SER A 253 3.70 -14.55 -4.17
CA SER A 253 4.67 -13.49 -4.49
C SER A 253 4.15 -12.57 -5.58
N ASP A 254 3.47 -13.11 -6.59
CA ASP A 254 2.94 -12.34 -7.72
C ASP A 254 1.87 -11.32 -7.29
N ARG A 255 0.97 -11.67 -6.37
CA ARG A 255 -0.02 -10.73 -5.82
C ARG A 255 0.61 -9.71 -4.87
N LEU A 256 1.51 -10.15 -4.00
CA LEU A 256 2.23 -9.24 -3.10
C LEU A 256 2.99 -8.19 -3.93
N LEU A 257 3.64 -8.62 -5.00
CA LEU A 257 4.31 -7.78 -5.98
C LEU A 257 3.34 -6.77 -6.59
N LYS A 258 2.18 -7.24 -7.08
CA LYS A 258 1.16 -6.35 -7.65
C LYS A 258 0.77 -5.25 -6.67
N ARG A 259 0.46 -5.59 -5.42
CA ARG A 259 0.01 -4.60 -4.43
C ARG A 259 1.10 -3.62 -4.03
N PHE A 260 2.35 -4.08 -3.97
CA PHE A 260 3.49 -3.18 -3.78
C PHE A 260 3.58 -2.19 -4.95
N PHE A 261 3.39 -2.67 -6.19
CA PHE A 261 3.34 -1.80 -7.36
C PHE A 261 2.14 -0.85 -7.35
N ASP A 262 0.93 -1.32 -7.02
CA ASP A 262 -0.26 -0.46 -6.98
C ASP A 262 -0.07 0.72 -6.01
N LEU A 263 0.66 0.52 -4.91
CA LEU A 263 1.01 1.59 -3.96
C LEU A 263 2.15 2.49 -4.46
N LEU A 264 3.27 1.89 -4.92
CA LEU A 264 4.51 2.63 -5.19
C LEU A 264 4.54 3.24 -6.60
N LEU A 265 3.85 2.65 -7.57
CA LEU A 265 3.93 3.04 -8.98
C LEU A 265 3.58 4.52 -9.22
N PRO A 266 2.50 5.08 -8.63
CA PRO A 266 2.21 6.51 -8.80
C PRO A 266 3.36 7.41 -8.33
N MET A 267 3.98 7.07 -7.19
CA MET A 267 5.11 7.82 -6.62
C MET A 267 6.37 7.69 -7.47
N ILE A 268 6.64 6.47 -7.97
CA ILE A 268 7.74 6.19 -8.88
C ILE A 268 7.54 6.96 -10.19
N GLN A 269 6.36 6.90 -10.79
CA GLN A 269 6.06 7.60 -12.04
C GLN A 269 6.14 9.11 -11.89
N GLU A 270 5.63 9.67 -10.79
CA GLU A 270 5.78 11.09 -10.51
C GLU A 270 7.27 11.50 -10.46
N SER A 271 8.11 10.66 -9.86
CA SER A 271 9.53 10.93 -9.67
C SER A 271 10.36 10.70 -10.95
N LEU A 272 10.06 9.66 -11.72
CA LEU A 272 10.69 9.40 -13.03
C LEU A 272 10.29 10.44 -14.08
N ASN A 273 9.16 11.11 -13.90
CA ASN A 273 8.76 12.24 -14.74
C ASN A 273 9.50 13.54 -14.39
N LYS A 274 10.40 13.53 -13.38
CA LYS A 274 11.22 14.70 -13.03
C LYS A 274 12.62 14.59 -13.66
N VAL A 275 13.08 15.71 -14.20
CA VAL A 275 14.43 15.92 -14.73
C VAL A 275 15.29 16.51 -13.62
N LYS A 276 16.36 15.81 -13.25
CA LYS A 276 17.32 16.27 -12.24
C LYS A 276 18.22 17.35 -12.83
N VAL A 277 18.14 18.53 -12.23
CA VAL A 277 18.84 19.73 -12.68
C VAL A 277 19.89 20.16 -11.67
N LYS A 278 21.10 20.45 -12.15
CA LYS A 278 22.05 21.25 -11.37
C LYS A 278 21.97 22.71 -11.81
N LEU A 279 21.74 23.61 -10.85
CA LEU A 279 21.68 25.05 -11.10
C LEU A 279 23.03 25.70 -10.75
N TYR A 280 23.63 26.37 -11.72
CA TYR A 280 24.76 27.28 -11.51
C TYR A 280 24.31 28.72 -11.65
N THR A 281 24.74 29.58 -10.72
CA THR A 281 24.49 31.02 -10.77
C THR A 281 25.74 31.80 -10.39
N VAL A 282 25.98 32.92 -11.06
CA VAL A 282 27.02 33.90 -10.67
C VAL A 282 26.57 34.79 -9.50
N GLY A 283 25.29 34.73 -9.14
CA GLY A 283 24.67 35.59 -8.13
C GLY A 283 24.98 35.23 -6.68
N THR A 284 24.34 35.98 -5.79
CA THR A 284 24.35 35.72 -4.34
C THR A 284 23.58 34.43 -4.00
N PRO A 285 23.74 33.88 -2.78
CA PRO A 285 22.88 32.79 -2.31
C PRO A 285 21.38 33.11 -2.39
N TYR A 286 21.01 34.39 -2.36
CA TYR A 286 19.64 34.84 -2.55
C TYR A 286 19.16 34.72 -4.01
N ASP A 287 20.03 35.03 -4.97
CA ASP A 287 19.72 34.86 -6.41
C ASP A 287 19.56 33.38 -6.76
N TYR A 288 20.40 32.51 -6.18
CA TYR A 288 20.23 31.07 -6.26
C TYR A 288 18.86 30.63 -5.74
N PHE A 289 18.46 31.11 -4.56
CA PHE A 289 17.16 30.79 -3.97
C PHE A 289 15.99 31.24 -4.87
N LEU A 290 16.06 32.46 -5.43
CA LEU A 290 15.02 32.97 -6.32
C LEU A 290 14.92 32.15 -7.60
N GLN A 291 16.05 31.83 -8.23
CA GLN A 291 16.10 31.02 -9.44
C GLN A 291 15.62 29.59 -9.23
N LYS A 292 16.02 28.95 -8.13
CA LYS A 292 15.53 27.64 -7.73
C LYS A 292 14.01 27.66 -7.58
N LYS A 293 13.49 28.65 -6.84
CA LYS A 293 12.05 28.82 -6.61
C LYS A 293 11.29 29.07 -7.90
N GLU A 294 11.85 29.88 -8.81
CA GLU A 294 11.28 30.16 -10.12
C GLU A 294 11.15 28.88 -10.97
N LEU A 295 12.20 28.06 -11.04
CA LEU A 295 12.22 26.78 -11.76
C LEU A 295 11.20 25.80 -11.17
N GLU A 296 11.21 25.61 -9.85
CA GLU A 296 10.31 24.67 -9.16
C GLU A 296 8.82 25.10 -9.23
N MET A 297 8.55 26.41 -9.29
CA MET A 297 7.19 26.94 -9.45
C MET A 297 6.68 26.86 -10.89
N ARG A 298 7.53 27.15 -11.88
CA ARG A 298 7.14 27.22 -13.29
C ARG A 298 7.05 25.85 -13.94
N ASP A 299 7.96 24.95 -13.60
CA ASP A 299 7.97 23.59 -14.13
C ASP A 299 8.17 22.56 -13.02
N LYS A 300 7.05 21.95 -12.59
CA LYS A 300 7.04 20.90 -11.55
C LYS A 300 7.80 19.64 -11.93
N SER A 301 8.20 19.52 -13.20
CA SER A 301 8.98 18.40 -13.69
C SER A 301 10.48 18.64 -13.61
N LEU A 302 10.94 19.77 -13.08
CA LEU A 302 12.33 19.99 -12.75
C LEU A 302 12.56 19.71 -11.26
N MET A 303 13.68 19.09 -10.93
CA MET A 303 14.14 18.91 -9.55
C MET A 303 15.56 19.45 -9.44
N VAL A 304 15.75 20.54 -8.68
CA VAL A 304 17.08 21.14 -8.48
C VAL A 304 17.85 20.36 -7.41
N VAL A 305 18.99 19.78 -7.77
CA VAL A 305 19.85 18.97 -6.89
C VAL A 305 20.98 19.84 -6.32
N GLU A 306 21.14 19.84 -4.99
CA GLU A 306 22.13 20.67 -4.30
C GLU A 306 23.50 19.98 -4.12
N ASN A 307 23.54 18.64 -4.03
CA ASN A 307 24.77 17.86 -3.84
C ASN A 307 25.00 16.89 -4.99
N SER A 308 25.99 17.17 -5.84
CA SER A 308 26.26 16.42 -7.08
C SER A 308 27.31 15.31 -6.95
N ALA A 309 27.77 14.97 -5.74
CA ALA A 309 28.91 14.06 -5.58
C ALA A 309 28.59 12.61 -5.99
N ASN A 310 27.31 12.20 -5.98
CA ASN A 310 26.89 10.82 -6.24
C ASN A 310 25.55 10.70 -7.04
N GLU A 311 25.01 11.78 -7.58
CA GLU A 311 23.72 11.74 -8.31
C GLU A 311 23.93 11.90 -9.82
N GLU A 312 23.39 10.98 -10.62
CA GLU A 312 23.27 11.13 -12.08
C GLU A 312 22.38 12.35 -12.38
N LEU A 313 22.95 13.32 -13.11
CA LEU A 313 22.27 14.55 -13.54
C LEU A 313 21.65 14.34 -14.92
N ASP A 314 20.49 14.95 -15.16
CA ASP A 314 19.83 14.90 -16.47
C ASP A 314 20.06 16.19 -17.28
N LEU A 315 20.26 17.32 -16.58
CA LEU A 315 20.38 18.65 -17.16
C LEU A 315 21.19 19.57 -16.24
N ILE A 316 21.98 20.47 -16.83
CA ILE A 316 22.57 21.60 -16.13
C ILE A 316 21.88 22.87 -16.60
N ILE A 317 21.45 23.73 -15.67
CA ILE A 317 20.93 25.07 -15.97
C ILE A 317 21.92 26.09 -15.41
N SER A 318 22.28 27.07 -16.23
CA SER A 318 23.22 28.13 -15.85
C SER A 318 22.74 29.49 -16.30
N ASP A 319 23.03 30.53 -15.51
CA ASP A 319 22.85 31.94 -15.91
C ASP A 319 24.08 32.57 -16.57
N PHE A 320 25.13 31.77 -16.75
CA PHE A 320 26.38 32.15 -17.39
C PHE A 320 26.97 31.01 -18.22
N TYR A 321 27.95 31.34 -19.05
CA TYR A 321 28.66 30.36 -19.85
C TYR A 321 29.56 29.48 -18.97
N LEU A 322 29.43 28.15 -19.12
CA LEU A 322 30.30 27.19 -18.47
C LEU A 322 31.38 26.74 -19.45
N GLU A 323 32.64 26.83 -19.04
CA GLU A 323 33.79 26.45 -19.90
C GLU A 323 34.03 24.94 -19.95
N GLU A 324 33.52 24.19 -18.96
CA GLU A 324 33.71 22.74 -18.86
C GLU A 324 32.77 21.97 -19.80
N GLU A 325 33.28 20.90 -20.42
CA GLU A 325 32.45 19.95 -21.15
C GLU A 325 31.75 19.00 -20.16
N TYR A 326 30.42 19.01 -20.17
CA TYR A 326 29.60 18.12 -19.36
C TYR A 326 29.04 16.98 -20.21
N GLN A 327 28.92 15.79 -19.61
CA GLN A 327 28.29 14.63 -20.24
C GLN A 327 26.76 14.74 -20.36
N VAL A 328 26.19 15.80 -19.77
CA VAL A 328 24.76 16.06 -19.73
C VAL A 328 24.47 17.37 -20.47
N PRO A 329 23.27 17.53 -21.06
CA PRO A 329 22.88 18.78 -21.69
C PRO A 329 23.05 19.98 -20.76
N VAL A 330 23.55 21.10 -21.30
CA VAL A 330 23.67 22.37 -20.59
C VAL A 330 22.70 23.38 -21.23
N PHE A 331 21.83 23.95 -20.42
CA PHE A 331 20.89 24.99 -20.82
C PHE A 331 21.27 26.32 -20.17
N ILE A 332 21.69 27.26 -20.99
CA ILE A 332 22.08 28.60 -20.56
C ILE A 332 20.88 29.54 -20.77
N ARG A 333 20.48 30.26 -19.72
CA ARG A 333 19.34 31.18 -19.74
C ARG A 333 19.70 32.51 -19.08
N SER A 334 18.96 33.57 -19.38
CA SER A 334 19.01 34.79 -18.57
C SER A 334 18.23 34.64 -17.26
N PHE A 335 18.66 35.39 -16.23
CA PHE A 335 17.87 35.61 -15.02
C PHE A 335 17.55 37.11 -14.86
N PRO A 336 16.26 37.51 -14.77
CA PRO A 336 15.05 36.67 -14.84
C PRO A 336 14.84 36.03 -16.22
N SER A 337 14.19 34.87 -16.27
CA SER A 337 13.99 34.15 -17.52
C SER A 337 12.87 34.72 -18.37
N THR A 338 13.09 34.71 -19.69
CA THR A 338 12.10 35.12 -20.69
C THR A 338 11.14 33.99 -21.03
N ASP A 339 9.98 34.29 -21.61
CA ASP A 339 9.03 33.27 -22.07
C ASP A 339 9.65 32.32 -23.10
N ASN A 340 10.57 32.82 -23.93
CA ASN A 340 11.33 32.01 -24.88
C ASN A 340 12.29 31.04 -24.18
N ASP A 341 12.91 31.45 -23.07
CA ASP A 341 13.75 30.54 -22.26
C ASP A 341 12.91 29.38 -21.72
N TRP A 342 11.68 29.65 -21.29
CA TRP A 342 10.77 28.61 -20.80
C TRP A 342 10.31 27.63 -21.88
N GLU A 343 10.03 28.13 -23.09
CA GLU A 343 9.64 27.28 -24.23
C GLU A 343 10.81 26.36 -24.63
N LEU A 344 12.03 26.89 -24.71
CA LEU A 344 13.23 26.11 -25.02
C LEU A 344 13.54 25.08 -23.94
N LEU A 345 13.42 25.45 -22.66
CA LEU A 345 13.61 24.56 -21.53
C LEU A 345 12.58 23.42 -21.55
N SER A 346 11.30 23.73 -21.78
CA SER A 346 10.23 22.72 -21.85
C SER A 346 10.44 21.70 -22.99
N ASN A 347 10.89 22.19 -24.15
CA ASN A 347 11.25 21.33 -25.28
C ASN A 347 12.45 20.42 -24.98
N LEU A 348 13.47 20.95 -24.30
CA LEU A 348 14.64 20.19 -23.90
C LEU A 348 14.29 19.10 -22.86
N VAL A 349 13.53 19.48 -21.84
CA VAL A 349 12.99 18.58 -20.80
C VAL A 349 12.17 17.45 -21.42
N SER A 350 11.34 17.76 -22.42
CA SER A 350 10.55 16.76 -23.14
C SER A 350 11.42 15.76 -23.90
N LYS A 351 12.50 16.23 -24.55
CA LYS A 351 13.48 15.35 -25.22
C LYS A 351 14.23 14.46 -24.23
N ILE A 352 14.66 15.03 -23.10
CA ILE A 352 15.34 14.29 -22.04
C ILE A 352 14.42 13.16 -21.51
N LYS A 353 13.16 13.47 -21.22
CA LYS A 353 12.18 12.46 -20.78
C LYS A 353 11.91 11.38 -21.81
N LEU A 354 11.90 11.70 -23.11
CA LEU A 354 11.75 10.71 -24.17
C LEU A 354 12.95 9.78 -24.24
N ASN A 355 14.16 10.30 -24.04
CA ASN A 355 15.38 9.50 -24.00
C ASN A 355 15.47 8.63 -22.73
N LEU A 356 15.06 9.16 -21.57
CA LEU A 356 14.94 8.37 -20.32
C LEU A 356 13.96 7.20 -20.44
N LYS A 357 12.90 7.35 -21.25
CA LYS A 357 11.96 6.25 -21.56
C LYS A 357 12.52 5.22 -22.56
N GLY A 358 13.56 5.57 -23.31
CA GLY A 358 14.20 4.70 -24.31
C GLY A 358 15.53 4.07 -23.87
N VAL A 359 16.14 4.57 -22.80
CA VAL A 359 17.46 4.16 -22.31
C VAL A 359 17.44 4.03 -20.79
N ILE A 360 16.72 3.04 -20.24
CA ILE A 360 17.01 2.43 -18.91
C ILE A 360 16.61 0.95 -18.92
#